data_AF-A0A3M1FA74-F1
#
_entry.id   AF-A0A3M1FA74-F1
#
_cell.length_a   1.000
_cell.length_b   1.000
_cell.length_c   1.000
_cell.angle_alpha   90.00
_cell.angle_beta   90.00
_cell.angle_gamma   90.00
#
_symmetry.space_group_name_H-M   'P 1'
#
loop_
_entity.id
_entity.type
_entity.pdbx_description
1 polymer ?
#
loop_
_entity_poly.entity_id
_entity_poly.type
_entity_poly.pdbx_seq_one_letter_code
_entity_poly.pdbx_strand_id
1 'polypeptide(L)'
;MSNLSLTQEKRKVIKILKEALIIGGLVLVFAVGYWLLNPGKKRMLAKARKLHKKGELYYNEGDLELANEYYAEAESLRRAAREMA
;
A
#
# COMPACT_ATOMS: atom_id res chain seq x y z
N MET A 1 35.25 27.19 36.01
CA MET A 1 35.50 26.22 34.90
C MET A 1 34.32 25.30 34.58
N SER A 2 33.26 25.26 35.39
CA SER A 2 32.08 24.38 35.21
C SER A 2 31.15 24.77 34.04
N ASN A 3 30.91 26.06 33.79
CA ASN A 3 29.95 26.53 32.76
C ASN A 3 30.34 26.18 31.31
N LEU A 4 31.64 26.03 31.04
CA LEU A 4 32.11 25.67 29.70
C LEU A 4 31.87 24.18 29.39
N SER A 5 31.95 23.31 30.40
CA SER A 5 31.64 21.88 30.26
C SER A 5 30.14 21.64 30.02
N LEU A 6 29.29 22.36 30.75
CA LEU A 6 27.82 22.30 30.64
C LEU A 6 27.32 22.76 29.25
N THR A 7 28.00 23.74 28.64
CA THR A 7 27.67 24.23 27.29
C THR A 7 28.12 23.28 26.19
N GLN A 8 29.25 22.56 26.38
CA GLN A 8 29.67 21.51 25.45
C GLN A 8 28.72 20.31 25.45
N GLU A 9 28.26 19.90 26.63
CA GLU A 9 27.34 18.79 26.80
C GLU A 9 25.99 19.06 26.13
N LYS A 10 25.40 20.23 26.36
CA LYS A 10 24.16 20.67 25.69
C LYS A 10 24.28 20.64 24.16
N ARG A 11 25.41 21.05 23.60
CA ARG A 11 25.64 21.02 22.15
C ARG A 11 25.69 19.61 21.57
N LYS A 12 26.27 18.64 22.30
CA LYS A 12 26.27 17.23 21.88
C LYS A 12 24.86 16.65 21.89
N VAL A 13 24.09 16.90 22.95
CA VAL A 13 22.70 16.46 23.05
C VAL A 13 21.85 17.03 21.92
N ILE A 14 22.00 18.32 21.61
CA ILE A 14 21.27 18.97 20.50
C ILE A 14 21.62 18.34 19.15
N LYS A 15 22.89 17.98 18.91
CA LYS A 15 23.29 17.28 17.68
C LYS A 15 22.61 15.91 17.55
N ILE A 16 22.67 15.10 18.60
CA ILE A 16 22.05 13.77 18.63
C ILE A 16 20.53 13.88 18.41
N LEU A 17 19.88 14.87 19.04
CA LEU A 17 18.44 15.08 18.89
C LEU A 17 18.05 15.45 17.46
N LYS A 18 18.87 16.26 16.77
CA LYS A 18 18.64 16.61 15.36
C LYS A 18 18.81 15.42 14.44
N GLU A 19 19.84 14.61 14.64
CA GLU A 19 20.08 13.39 13.87
C GLU A 19 18.95 12.37 14.07
N ALA A 20 18.50 12.17 15.31
CA ALA A 20 17.36 11.31 15.63
C ALA A 20 16.06 11.78 14.96
N LEU A 21 15.83 13.10 14.89
CA LEU A 21 14.67 13.67 14.21
C LEU A 21 14.71 13.39 12.70
N ILE A 22 15.88 13.51 12.07
CA ILE A 22 16.07 13.22 10.63
C ILE A 22 15.83 11.74 10.35
N ILE A 23 16.41 10.84 11.15
CA ILE A 23 16.24 9.39 11.00
C ILE A 23 14.77 9.01 11.23
N GLY A 24 14.15 9.52 12.29
CA GLY A 24 12.73 9.29 12.58
C GLY A 24 11.82 9.78 11.46
N GLY A 25 12.12 10.96 10.90
CA GLY A 25 11.42 11.49 9.73
C GLY A 25 11.56 10.60 8.48
N LEU A 26 12.77 10.12 8.19
CA LEU A 26 13.02 9.19 7.07
C LEU A 26 12.24 7.89 7.25
N VAL A 27 12.28 7.28 8.43
CA VAL A 27 11.51 6.05 8.72
C VAL A 27 10.01 6.29 8.52
N LEU A 28 9.48 7.43 8.97
CA LEU A 28 8.08 7.80 8.75
C LEU A 28 7.74 7.95 7.28
N VAL A 29 8.57 8.62 6.49
CA VAL A 29 8.39 8.79 5.04
C VAL A 29 8.39 7.44 4.34
N PHE A 30 9.33 6.54 4.69
CA PHE A 30 9.37 5.20 4.13
C PHE A 30 8.16 4.37 4.55
N ALA A 31 7.75 4.40 5.82
CA ALA A 31 6.58 3.65 6.30
C ALA A 31 5.28 4.14 5.64
N VAL A 32 5.06 5.45 5.58
CA VAL A 32 3.89 6.05 4.93
C VAL A 32 3.94 5.80 3.42
N GLY A 33 5.11 5.94 2.79
CA GLY A 33 5.32 5.63 1.38
C GLY A 33 5.01 4.16 1.08
N TYR A 34 5.50 3.23 1.88
CA TYR A 34 5.23 1.80 1.73
C TYR A 34 3.75 1.47 1.93
N TRP A 35 3.09 2.12 2.88
CA TRP A 35 1.65 1.97 3.13
C TRP A 35 0.79 2.52 1.98
N LEU A 36 1.15 3.68 1.41
CA LEU A 36 0.46 4.27 0.26
C LEU A 36 0.76 3.54 -1.06
N LEU A 37 1.98 3.04 -1.24
CA LEU A 37 2.44 2.33 -2.44
C LEU A 37 2.01 0.86 -2.47
N ASN A 38 1.25 0.39 -1.48
CA ASN A 38 0.64 -0.95 -1.50
C ASN A 38 -0.87 -0.95 -1.89
N PRO A 39 -1.31 -0.35 -3.03
CA PRO A 39 -2.71 -0.40 -3.46
C PRO A 39 -3.05 -1.66 -4.27
N GLY A 40 -2.12 -2.63 -4.40
CA GLY A 40 -2.24 -3.78 -5.30
C GLY A 40 -3.54 -4.56 -5.11
N LYS A 41 -3.85 -4.90 -3.85
CA LYS A 41 -5.07 -5.64 -3.50
C LYS A 41 -6.36 -4.90 -3.87
N LYS A 42 -6.43 -3.59 -3.60
CA LYS A 42 -7.63 -2.78 -3.91
C LYS A 42 -7.86 -2.68 -5.42
N ARG A 43 -6.80 -2.53 -6.20
CA ARG A 43 -6.86 -2.46 -7.67
C ARG A 43 -7.31 -3.78 -8.29
N MET A 44 -6.79 -4.91 -7.82
CA MET A 44 -7.19 -6.24 -8.31
C MET A 44 -8.66 -6.55 -8.02
N LEU A 45 -9.13 -6.26 -6.79
CA LEU A 45 -10.53 -6.43 -6.41
C LEU A 45 -11.48 -5.51 -7.20
N ALA A 46 -11.03 -4.29 -7.51
CA ALA A 46 -11.81 -3.38 -8.37
C ALA A 46 -11.92 -3.92 -9.80
N LYS A 47 -10.80 -4.41 -10.38
CA LYS A 47 -10.80 -5.03 -11.71
C LYS A 47 -11.69 -6.28 -11.76
N ALA A 48 -11.61 -7.15 -10.75
CA ALA A 48 -12.46 -8.33 -10.64
C ALA A 48 -13.96 -7.98 -10.59
N ARG A 49 -14.35 -6.94 -9.84
CA ARG A 49 -15.75 -6.47 -9.81
C ARG A 49 -16.22 -5.96 -11.18
N LYS A 50 -15.36 -5.27 -11.92
CA LYS A 50 -15.69 -4.78 -13.27
C LYS A 50 -15.90 -5.94 -14.26
N LEU A 51 -15.05 -6.97 -14.21
CA LEU A 51 -15.19 -8.17 -15.04
C LEU A 51 -16.44 -8.96 -14.68
N HIS A 52 -16.73 -9.10 -13.39
CA HIS A 52 -17.96 -9.78 -12.95
C HIS A 52 -19.22 -9.06 -13.47
N LYS A 53 -19.26 -7.73 -13.45
CA LYS A 53 -20.37 -6.96 -14.05
C LYS A 53 -20.48 -7.13 -15.57
N LYS A 54 -19.35 -7.31 -16.27
CA LYS A 54 -19.38 -7.64 -17.70
C LYS A 54 -19.97 -9.03 -17.92
N GLY A 55 -19.56 -10.03 -17.14
CA GLY A 55 -20.13 -11.38 -17.20
C GLY A 55 -21.64 -11.35 -16.97
N GLU A 56 -22.11 -10.55 -16.02
CA GLU A 56 -23.55 -10.36 -15.76
C GLU A 56 -24.29 -9.73 -16.95
N LEU A 57 -23.67 -8.78 -17.65
CA LEU A 57 -24.22 -8.20 -18.88
C LEU A 57 -24.42 -9.29 -19.95
N TYR A 58 -23.37 -10.06 -20.25
CA TYR A 58 -23.43 -11.13 -21.26
C TYR A 58 -24.38 -12.27 -20.87
N TYR A 59 -24.44 -12.60 -19.58
CA TYR A 59 -25.42 -13.54 -19.06
C TYR A 59 -26.85 -13.07 -19.34
N ASN A 60 -27.13 -11.79 -19.12
CA ASN A 60 -28.44 -11.20 -19.40
C ASN A 60 -28.73 -11.09 -20.91
N GLU A 61 -27.70 -10.93 -21.74
CA GLU A 61 -27.80 -10.97 -23.21
C GLU A 61 -27.97 -12.41 -23.75
N GLY A 62 -27.83 -13.43 -22.90
CA GLY A 62 -27.97 -14.85 -23.25
C GLY A 62 -26.68 -15.51 -23.75
N ASP A 63 -25.57 -14.76 -23.83
CA ASP A 63 -24.26 -15.29 -24.18
C ASP A 63 -23.56 -15.86 -22.94
N LEU A 64 -23.94 -17.10 -22.61
CA LEU A 64 -23.46 -17.81 -21.42
C LEU A 64 -21.98 -18.20 -21.51
N GLU A 65 -21.47 -18.41 -22.72
CA GLU A 65 -20.09 -18.82 -22.95
C GLU A 65 -19.16 -17.65 -22.63
N LEU A 66 -19.45 -16.48 -23.20
CA LEU A 66 -18.69 -15.26 -22.93
C LEU A 66 -18.86 -14.77 -21.48
N ALA A 67 -20.05 -14.94 -20.89
CA ALA A 67 -20.29 -14.65 -19.48
C ALA A 67 -19.37 -15.46 -18.55
N ASN A 68 -19.23 -16.77 -18.84
CA ASN A 68 -18.37 -17.66 -18.06
C ASN A 68 -16.89 -17.29 -18.18
N GLU A 69 -16.41 -16.88 -19.36
CA GLU A 69 -15.04 -16.40 -19.52
C GLU A 69 -14.76 -15.19 -18.61
N TYR A 70 -15.67 -14.20 -18.61
CA TYR A 70 -15.54 -13.02 -17.76
C TYR A 70 -15.64 -13.34 -16.26
N TYR A 71 -16.46 -14.31 -15.87
CA TYR A 71 -16.53 -14.77 -14.49
C TYR A 71 -15.24 -15.50 -14.06
N ALA A 72 -14.67 -16.34 -14.91
CA ALA A 72 -13.40 -17.02 -14.65
C ALA A 72 -12.25 -16.03 -14.49
N GLU A 73 -12.18 -14.99 -15.35
CA GLU A 73 -11.16 -13.94 -15.23
C GLU A 73 -11.36 -13.09 -13.96
N ALA A 74 -12.61 -12.81 -13.58
CA ALA A 74 -12.90 -12.15 -12.31
C ALA A 74 -12.48 -12.98 -11.10
N GLU A 75 -12.66 -14.31 -11.17
CA GLU A 75 -12.28 -15.22 -10.10
C GLU A 75 -10.76 -15.35 -9.95
N SER A 76 -10.02 -15.46 -11.06
CA SER A 76 -8.55 -15.54 -11.04
C SER A 76 -7.93 -14.31 -10.37
N LEU A 77 -8.44 -13.11 -10.64
CA LEU A 77 -8.02 -11.87 -9.99
C LEU A 77 -8.36 -11.84 -8.50
N ARG A 78 -9.50 -12.40 -8.07
CA ARG A 78 -9.85 -12.51 -6.65
C ARG A 78 -8.92 -13.48 -5.92
N ARG A 79 -8.53 -14.59 -6.56
CA ARG A 79 -7.56 -15.56 -6.00
C ARG A 79 -6.18 -14.93 -5.85
N ALA A 80 -5.66 -14.28 -6.90
CA ALA A 80 -4.39 -13.56 -6.83
C ALA A 80 -4.40 -12.47 -5.74
N ALA A 81 -5.51 -11.76 -5.56
CA ALA A 81 -5.65 -10.76 -4.49
C ALA A 81 -5.73 -11.35 -3.06
N ARG A 82 -6.10 -12.63 -2.92
CA ARG A 82 -6.07 -13.36 -1.64
C ARG A 82 -4.68 -13.89 -1.32
N GLU A 83 -3.94 -14.34 -2.33
CA GLU A 83 -2.56 -14.80 -2.17
C GLU A 83 -1.58 -13.67 -1.81
N MET A 84 -1.93 -12.43 -2.14
CA MET A 84 -1.20 -11.22 -1.72
C MET A 84 -1.57 -10.72 -0.30
N ALA A 85 -2.45 -11.41 0.43
CA ALA A 85 -2.95 -11.01 1.75
C ALA A 85 -2.19 -11.72 2.87
#